data_AF-A0AAD4NQQ8-F1
#
_entry.id   AF-A0AAD4NQQ8-F1
#
_cell.length_a   1.000
_cell.length_b   1.000
_cell.length_c   1.000
_cell.angle_alpha   90.00
_cell.angle_beta   90.00
_cell.angle_gamma   90.00
#
_symmetry.space_group_name_H-M   'P 1'
#
loop_
_entity.id
_entity.type
_entity.pdbx_description
1 polymer ?
#
loop_
_entity_poly.entity_id
_entity_poly.type
_entity_poly.pdbx_seq_one_letter_code
_entity_poly.pdbx_strand_id
1 'polypeptide(L)'
;MLRLLDEEFLGCAIVLEARLYYDAFQIAITHNDQARASVFAGRAYDARMVCEGDDSPETRRMKDFRTNPDSHRNFGASKRWRTRKSAVPKGLSGYEFEDWLWRSH
;
A
#
# COMPACT_ATOMS: atom_id res chain seq x y z
N MET A 1 -10.79 -0.35 10.23
CA MET A 1 -11.13 -0.42 8.79
C MET A 1 -11.01 -1.85 8.27
N LEU A 2 -9.81 -2.44 8.21
CA LEU A 2 -9.62 -3.82 7.69
C LEU A 2 -10.40 -4.89 8.46
N ARG A 3 -10.36 -4.87 9.81
CA ARG A 3 -11.17 -5.79 10.64
C ARG A 3 -12.67 -5.74 10.35
N LEU A 4 -13.21 -4.57 10.02
CA LEU A 4 -14.65 -4.42 9.71
C LEU A 4 -14.98 -5.06 8.35
N LEU A 5 -14.07 -4.95 7.37
CA LEU A 5 -14.26 -5.55 6.05
C LEU A 5 -14.18 -7.09 6.11
N ASP A 6 -13.27 -7.64 6.91
CA ASP A 6 -13.15 -9.09 7.11
C ASP A 6 -14.37 -9.68 7.81
N GLU A 7 -14.89 -8.99 8.84
CA GLU A 7 -16.08 -9.42 9.58
C GLU A 7 -17.36 -9.38 8.72
N GLU A 8 -17.51 -8.40 7.82
CA GLU A 8 -18.69 -8.28 6.96
C GLU A 8 -18.68 -9.23 5.75
N PHE A 9 -17.51 -9.61 5.22
CA PHE A 9 -17.43 -10.25 3.89
C PHE A 9 -16.82 -11.66 3.83
N LEU A 10 -16.59 -12.36 4.96
CA LEU A 10 -16.29 -13.81 5.01
C LEU A 10 -15.26 -14.28 3.94
N GLY A 11 -14.16 -13.54 3.75
CA GLY A 11 -13.10 -13.88 2.78
C GLY A 11 -13.26 -13.31 1.36
N CYS A 12 -14.39 -12.70 1.02
CA CYS A 12 -14.58 -11.91 -0.21
C CYS A 12 -13.92 -10.50 -0.12
N ALA A 13 -13.43 -10.13 1.07
CA ALA A 13 -12.81 -8.83 1.32
C ALA A 13 -11.46 -8.65 0.63
N ILE A 14 -10.74 -9.73 0.27
CA ILE A 14 -9.35 -9.64 -0.24
C ILE A 14 -9.26 -8.80 -1.53
N VAL A 15 -10.26 -8.88 -2.41
CA VAL A 15 -10.31 -8.03 -3.61
C VAL A 15 -10.50 -6.56 -3.23
N LEU A 16 -11.32 -6.28 -2.21
CA LEU A 16 -11.51 -4.93 -1.67
C LEU A 16 -10.26 -4.43 -0.95
N GLU A 17 -9.51 -5.32 -0.27
CA GLU A 17 -8.23 -4.99 0.35
C GLU A 17 -7.18 -4.61 -0.69
N ALA A 18 -7.04 -5.41 -1.76
CA ALA A 18 -6.15 -5.12 -2.87
C ALA A 18 -6.43 -3.73 -3.46
N ARG A 19 -7.72 -3.38 -3.59
CA ARG A 19 -8.12 -2.06 -4.08
C ARG A 19 -7.84 -0.95 -3.06
N LEU A 20 -8.21 -1.15 -1.80
CA LEU A 20 -7.99 -0.21 -0.70
C LEU A 20 -6.51 0.16 -0.58
N TYR A 21 -5.63 -0.84 -0.60
CA TYR A 21 -4.19 -0.61 -0.53
C TYR A 21 -3.65 0.09 -1.77
N TYR A 22 -4.20 -0.17 -2.96
CA TYR A 22 -3.83 0.57 -4.15
C TYR A 22 -4.26 2.04 -4.10
N ASP A 23 -5.47 2.33 -3.63
CA ASP A 23 -5.93 3.73 -3.47
C ASP A 23 -5.08 4.47 -2.42
N ALA A 24 -4.73 3.81 -1.30
CA ALA A 24 -3.83 4.35 -0.29
C ALA A 24 -2.41 4.60 -0.84
N PHE A 25 -1.89 3.69 -1.66
CA PHE A 25 -0.64 3.88 -2.40
C PHE A 25 -0.70 5.14 -3.27
N GLN A 26 -1.77 5.31 -4.06
CA GLN A 26 -1.92 6.46 -4.94
C GLN A 26 -1.92 7.80 -4.17
N ILE A 27 -2.59 7.85 -3.02
CA ILE A 27 -2.58 9.03 -2.16
C ILE A 27 -1.16 9.31 -1.64
N ALA A 28 -0.49 8.31 -1.07
CA ALA A 28 0.85 8.45 -0.52
C ALA A 28 1.85 8.93 -1.58
N ILE A 29 1.88 8.29 -2.75
CA ILE A 29 2.86 8.60 -3.79
C ILE A 29 2.62 9.96 -4.46
N THR A 30 1.36 10.37 -4.57
CA THR A 30 0.98 11.72 -5.03
C THR A 30 1.60 12.80 -4.13
N HIS A 31 1.73 12.54 -2.82
CA HIS A 31 2.35 13.43 -1.85
C HIS A 31 3.86 13.21 -1.61
N ASN A 32 4.52 12.41 -2.48
CA ASN A 32 5.93 12.06 -2.40
C ASN A 32 6.29 11.21 -1.15
N ASP A 33 5.33 10.50 -0.56
CA ASP A 33 5.57 9.59 0.57
C ASP A 33 5.95 8.20 0.08
N GLN A 34 7.21 8.04 -0.36
CA GLN A 34 7.68 6.77 -0.90
C GLN A 34 7.72 5.65 0.16
N ALA A 35 7.92 5.99 1.44
CA ALA A 35 7.96 5.01 2.52
C ALA A 35 6.62 4.28 2.65
N ARG A 36 5.54 5.03 2.91
CA ARG A 36 4.19 4.43 3.04
C ARG A 36 3.69 3.85 1.73
N ALA A 37 3.95 4.53 0.60
CA ALA A 37 3.60 4.01 -0.71
C ALA A 37 4.17 2.60 -0.95
N SER A 38 5.45 2.37 -0.65
CA SER A 38 6.06 1.05 -0.84
C SER A 38 5.40 -0.05 0.01
N VAL A 39 4.93 0.28 1.21
CA VAL A 39 4.23 -0.64 2.11
C VAL A 39 2.83 -0.96 1.59
N PHE A 40 2.07 0.06 1.18
CA PHE A 40 0.74 -0.12 0.60
C PHE A 40 0.80 -0.93 -0.70
N ALA A 41 1.76 -0.66 -1.59
CA ALA A 41 1.96 -1.45 -2.79
C ALA A 41 2.32 -2.92 -2.47
N GLY A 42 3.08 -3.16 -1.41
CA GLY A 42 3.36 -4.51 -0.92
C GLY A 42 2.10 -5.25 -0.46
N ARG A 43 1.24 -4.60 0.33
CA ARG A 43 -0.02 -5.23 0.78
C ARG A 43 -1.01 -5.45 -0.37
N ALA A 44 -1.06 -4.52 -1.33
CA ALA A 44 -1.84 -4.70 -2.55
C ALA A 44 -1.30 -5.88 -3.37
N TYR A 45 0.03 -6.05 -3.47
CA TYR A 45 0.65 -7.20 -4.10
C TYR A 45 0.25 -8.51 -3.41
N ASP A 46 0.39 -8.59 -2.09
CA ASP A 46 0.08 -9.81 -1.33
C ASP A 46 -1.40 -10.21 -1.49
N ALA A 47 -2.33 -9.25 -1.45
CA ALA A 47 -3.75 -9.51 -1.68
C ALA A 47 -4.04 -9.97 -3.13
N ARG A 48 -3.46 -9.29 -4.14
CA ARG A 48 -3.65 -9.68 -5.55
C ARG A 48 -2.99 -11.00 -5.90
N MET A 49 -1.87 -11.33 -5.27
CA MET A 49 -1.23 -12.65 -5.43
C MET A 49 -2.19 -13.78 -5.06
N VAL A 50 -2.99 -13.61 -4.00
CA VAL A 50 -3.97 -14.61 -3.56
C VAL A 50 -5.15 -14.72 -4.53
N CYS A 51 -5.69 -13.59 -5.00
CA CYS A 51 -6.91 -13.59 -5.83
C CYS A 51 -6.66 -13.76 -7.34
N GLU A 52 -5.54 -13.25 -7.85
CA GLU A 52 -5.28 -13.09 -9.29
C GLU A 52 -4.02 -13.85 -9.76
N GLY A 53 -3.13 -14.24 -8.84
CA GLY A 53 -1.86 -14.89 -9.15
C GLY A 53 -0.75 -13.95 -9.63
N ASP A 54 0.49 -14.46 -9.69
CA ASP A 54 1.70 -13.68 -10.07
C ASP A 54 1.71 -13.26 -11.54
N ASP A 55 0.95 -13.97 -12.39
CA ASP A 55 0.85 -13.67 -13.82
C ASP A 55 -0.11 -12.52 -14.15
N SER A 56 -0.92 -12.09 -13.18
CA SER A 56 -1.78 -10.93 -13.35
C SER A 56 -0.95 -9.67 -13.60
N PRO A 57 -1.29 -8.86 -14.63
CA PRO A 57 -0.66 -7.56 -14.87
C PRO A 57 -0.72 -6.64 -13.65
N GLU A 58 -1.81 -6.69 -12.88
CA GLU A 58 -1.98 -5.83 -11.70
C GLU A 58 -1.12 -6.30 -10.53
N THR A 59 -0.99 -7.61 -10.33
CA THR A 59 -0.06 -8.20 -9.36
C THR A 59 1.38 -7.78 -9.66
N ARG A 60 1.85 -7.95 -10.90
CA ARG A 60 3.19 -7.52 -11.31
C ARG A 60 3.40 -6.02 -11.12
N ARG A 61 2.40 -5.21 -11.48
CA ARG A 61 2.48 -3.75 -11.27
C ARG A 61 2.64 -3.37 -9.80
N MET A 62 1.94 -4.05 -8.87
CA MET A 62 2.10 -3.79 -7.44
C MET A 62 3.47 -4.20 -6.92
N LYS A 63 4.03 -5.30 -7.44
CA LYS A 63 5.41 -5.74 -7.16
C LYS A 63 6.43 -4.69 -7.60
N ASP A 64 6.23 -4.11 -8.78
CA ASP A 64 7.07 -3.04 -9.31
C ASP A 64 6.96 -1.79 -8.43
N PHE A 65 5.76 -1.36 -8.05
CA PHE A 65 5.57 -0.19 -7.19
C PHE A 65 6.09 -0.39 -5.76
N ARG A 66 6.03 -1.60 -5.21
CA ARG A 66 6.70 -1.93 -3.94
C ARG A 66 8.20 -1.68 -4.04
N THR A 67 8.79 -1.99 -5.19
CA THR A 67 10.23 -1.84 -5.41
C THR A 67 10.60 -0.40 -5.74
N ASN A 68 9.89 0.19 -6.70
CA ASN A 68 10.12 1.50 -7.28
C ASN A 68 8.83 2.35 -7.29
N PRO A 69 8.41 2.88 -6.13
CA PRO A 69 7.12 3.57 -6.02
C PRO A 69 7.04 4.87 -6.83
N ASP A 70 8.17 5.52 -7.11
CA ASP A 70 8.23 6.76 -7.90
C ASP A 70 8.00 6.58 -9.41
N SER A 71 7.91 5.33 -9.89
CA SER A 71 7.49 5.02 -11.27
C SER A 71 6.01 5.31 -11.53
N HIS A 72 5.21 5.56 -10.50
CA HIS A 72 3.80 5.89 -10.67
C HIS A 72 3.62 7.29 -11.28
N ARG A 73 2.74 7.42 -12.27
CA ARG A 73 2.52 8.66 -13.04
C ARG A 73 2.21 9.92 -12.22
N ASN A 74 1.64 9.77 -11.02
CA ASN A 74 1.30 10.89 -10.14
C ASN A 74 2.41 11.25 -9.13
N PHE A 75 3.57 10.58 -9.19
CA PHE A 75 4.66 10.83 -8.26
C PHE A 75 5.06 12.31 -8.24
N GLY A 76 5.12 12.90 -7.05
CA GLY A 76 5.63 14.25 -6.84
C GLY A 76 4.71 15.39 -7.28
N ALA A 77 3.45 15.10 -7.62
CA ALA A 77 2.42 16.13 -7.81
C ALA A 77 2.26 17.04 -6.57
N SER A 78 2.55 16.50 -5.38
CA SER A 78 2.68 17.23 -4.13
C SER A 78 3.91 16.75 -3.36
N LYS A 79 4.42 17.60 -2.45
CA LYS A 79 5.61 17.34 -1.62
C LYS A 79 5.30 17.36 -0.12
N ARG A 80 4.02 17.41 0.26
CA ARG A 80 3.56 17.62 1.65
C ARG A 80 4.00 16.51 2.60
N TRP A 81 4.11 15.27 2.14
CA TRP A 81 4.44 14.10 2.96
C TRP A 81 5.73 13.44 2.50
N ARG A 82 6.68 14.26 2.02
CA ARG A 82 7.87 13.74 1.37
C ARG A 82 8.66 12.82 2.30
N THR A 83 8.82 11.57 1.86
CA THR A 83 9.71 10.59 2.48
C THR A 83 10.44 9.81 1.39
N ARG A 84 11.57 9.21 1.75
CA ARG A 84 12.23 8.21 0.89
C ARG A 84 11.77 6.82 1.31
N LYS A 85 11.79 5.86 0.38
CA LYS A 85 11.50 4.44 0.70
C LYS A 85 12.34 3.91 1.88
N SER A 86 13.58 4.36 2.02
CA SER A 86 14.46 3.97 3.14
C SER A 86 13.99 4.44 4.52
N ALA A 87 12.98 5.33 4.59
CA ALA A 87 12.41 5.83 5.83
C ALA A 87 11.30 4.93 6.40
N VAL A 88 11.03 3.75 5.81
CA VAL A 88 10.17 2.74 6.44
C VAL A 88 10.81 2.33 7.78
N PRO A 89 10.07 2.43 8.90
CA PRO A 89 10.60 2.12 10.22
C PRO A 89 10.90 0.63 10.35
N LYS A 90 12.09 0.29 10.86
CA LYS A 90 12.54 -1.10 11.03
C LYS A 90 12.24 -1.69 12.41
N GLY A 91 11.91 -0.85 13.39
CA GLY A 91 11.67 -1.25 14.78
C GLY A 91 10.22 -1.17 15.24
N LEU A 92 9.31 -0.70 14.39
CA LEU A 92 7.88 -0.65 14.70
C LEU A 92 7.20 -1.95 14.27
N SER A 93 6.24 -2.42 15.06
CA SER A 93 5.45 -3.61 14.74
C SER A 93 4.02 -3.46 15.23
N GLY A 94 3.11 -4.32 14.75
CA GLY A 94 1.72 -4.37 15.18
C GLY A 94 1.04 -2.99 15.09
N TYR A 95 0.45 -2.56 16.20
CA TYR A 95 -0.31 -1.31 16.29
C TYR A 95 0.52 -0.06 15.92
N GLU A 96 1.75 0.05 16.43
CA GLU A 96 2.58 1.24 16.19
C GLU A 96 2.95 1.39 14.71
N PHE A 97 3.14 0.26 14.02
CA PHE A 97 3.38 0.27 12.59
C PHE A 97 2.13 0.66 11.80
N GLU A 98 0.95 0.13 12.17
CA GLU A 98 -0.31 0.54 11.54
C GLU A 98 -0.61 2.02 11.76
N ASP A 99 -0.41 2.52 12.98
CA ASP A 99 -0.64 3.93 13.31
C ASP A 99 0.27 4.85 12.50
N TRP A 100 1.56 4.49 12.38
CA TRP A 100 2.48 5.18 11.48
C TRP A 100 2.03 5.10 10.01
N LEU A 101 1.61 3.91 9.54
CA LEU A 101 1.22 3.67 8.16
C LEU A 101 -0.02 4.50 7.76
N TRP A 102 -1.02 4.56 8.64
CA TRP A 102 -2.30 5.24 8.37
C TRP A 102 -2.33 6.70 8.78
N ARG A 103 -1.31 7.20 9.47
CA ARG A 103 -1.23 8.60 9.95
C ARG A 103 -2.47 8.98 10.77
N SER A 104 -2.84 8.12 11.71
CA SER A 104 -4.03 8.28 12.56
C SER A 104 -3.88 9.32 13.69
N HIS A 105 -2.83 10.15 13.65
CA HIS A 105 -2.49 11.18 14.63
C HIS A 105 -2.15 12.54 13.97
#